data_AF-A0A5F2AZ75-F1
#
_entry.id   AF-A0A5F2AZ75-F1
#
_cell.length_a   1.000
_cell.length_b   1.000
_cell.length_c   1.000
_cell.angle_alpha   90.00
_cell.angle_beta   90.00
_cell.angle_gamma   90.00
#
_symmetry.space_group_name_H-M   'P 1'
#
loop_
_entity.id
_entity.type
_entity.pdbx_description
1 polymer ?
#
loop_
_entity_poly.entity_id
_entity_poly.type
_entity_poly.pdbx_seq_one_letter_code
_entity_poly.pdbx_strand_id
1 'polypeptide(L)'
;PFMLESKDLDSVCNAGVSLAPLIASFERVSPRPDLPVMVSMLGAGMCAERQAQEAELHYLAAVRKGKGEEATDHQAVEIRNHGLAAKRYGEAYKRFILHFGEWNGKCPSLSKEDQFYYLIGLSSSLLAILHDRAAQGVANVPTDIPSLVSNASKCLNPDEWWGVPIALEAIIWLSIPGATPAGKDPFQQLDRAVAIGDKAGVSLSRAFQIQALAGRGNQEAIKKAVKEHAKALEKGQSNPNYQLLESYAEQLSRHESDKIWIKEKGHRGPLLLGSFPQGKRDTKEDDDLLKGL
;
A
#
# COMPACT_ATOMS: atom_id res chain seq x y z
N PRO A 1 3.96 9.83 16.11
CA PRO A 1 3.55 8.66 16.93
C PRO A 1 4.71 7.68 17.06
N PHE A 2 4.94 7.11 18.25
CA PHE A 2 6.11 6.25 18.55
C PHE A 2 6.35 5.14 17.50
N MET A 3 5.29 4.48 17.04
CA MET A 3 5.40 3.37 16.08
C MET A 3 5.91 3.79 14.69
N LEU A 4 5.84 5.08 14.33
CA LEU A 4 6.31 5.57 13.02
C LEU A 4 7.84 5.65 12.91
N GLU A 5 8.53 5.72 14.05
CA GLU A 5 10.00 5.70 14.12
C GLU A 5 10.56 4.27 13.95
N SER A 6 9.70 3.25 14.03
CA SER A 6 10.08 1.84 13.86
C SER A 6 10.28 1.47 12.40
N LYS A 7 11.29 0.64 12.12
CA LYS A 7 11.45 -0.07 10.84
C LYS A 7 10.76 -1.43 10.81
N ASP A 8 10.25 -1.88 11.95
CA ASP A 8 9.68 -3.21 12.13
C ASP A 8 8.18 -3.20 11.81
N LEU A 9 7.87 -3.33 10.52
CA LEU A 9 6.49 -3.46 10.03
C LEU A 9 5.76 -4.64 10.67
N ASP A 10 6.46 -5.74 10.96
CA ASP A 10 5.85 -6.94 11.53
C ASP A 10 5.41 -6.69 12.96
N SER A 11 6.23 -6.02 13.76
CA SER A 11 5.85 -5.58 15.10
C SER A 11 4.64 -4.65 15.07
N VAL A 12 4.62 -3.65 14.18
CA VAL A 12 3.47 -2.73 14.06
C VAL A 12 2.19 -3.46 13.65
N CYS A 13 2.27 -4.33 12.65
CA CYS A 13 1.08 -5.00 12.14
C CYS A 13 0.52 -6.03 13.15
N ASN A 14 1.40 -6.80 13.81
CA ASN A 14 1.00 -7.77 14.84
C ASN A 14 0.47 -7.09 16.11
N ALA A 15 1.06 -5.95 16.50
CA ALA A 15 0.51 -5.12 17.56
C ALA A 15 -0.91 -4.64 17.19
N GLY A 16 -1.12 -4.21 15.93
CA GLY A 16 -2.44 -3.83 15.42
C GLY A 16 -3.46 -4.97 15.56
N VAL A 17 -3.13 -6.17 15.09
CA VAL A 17 -4.01 -7.35 15.20
C VAL A 17 -4.33 -7.70 16.66
N SER A 18 -3.33 -7.63 17.54
CA SER A 18 -3.44 -8.12 18.91
C SER A 18 -4.11 -7.10 19.85
N LEU A 19 -3.83 -5.82 19.67
CA LEU A 19 -4.24 -4.77 20.59
C LEU A 19 -5.50 -4.03 20.13
N ALA A 20 -5.86 -4.01 18.85
CA ALA A 20 -7.04 -3.29 18.37
C ALA A 20 -8.33 -3.66 19.14
N PRO A 21 -8.65 -4.96 19.41
CA PRO A 21 -9.85 -5.31 20.18
C PRO A 21 -9.79 -4.84 21.63
N LEU A 22 -8.61 -4.90 22.26
CA LEU A 22 -8.41 -4.43 23.62
C LEU A 22 -8.62 -2.92 23.70
N ILE A 23 -8.02 -2.14 22.80
CA ILE A 23 -8.15 -0.68 22.72
C ILE A 23 -9.61 -0.30 22.47
N ALA A 24 -10.29 -0.97 21.53
CA ALA A 24 -11.70 -0.74 21.25
C ALA A 24 -12.61 -1.03 22.46
N SER A 25 -12.24 -1.98 23.32
CA SER A 25 -13.03 -2.28 24.53
C SER A 25 -13.18 -1.09 25.50
N PHE A 26 -12.27 -0.12 25.43
CA PHE A 26 -12.32 1.09 26.25
C PHE A 26 -13.41 2.09 25.81
N GLU A 27 -14.11 1.89 24.68
CA GLU A 27 -15.29 2.70 24.30
C GLU A 27 -16.35 2.78 25.39
N ARG A 28 -16.46 1.74 26.21
CA ARG A 28 -17.42 1.67 27.32
C ARG A 28 -17.11 2.65 28.45
N VAL A 29 -15.85 3.10 28.54
CA VAL A 29 -15.34 3.90 29.67
C VAL A 29 -14.65 5.19 29.23
N SER A 30 -14.36 5.35 27.93
CA SER A 30 -13.75 6.53 27.33
C SER A 30 -14.45 6.87 26.01
N PRO A 31 -14.83 8.13 25.78
CA PRO A 31 -15.54 8.54 24.57
C PRO A 31 -14.63 8.72 23.34
N ARG A 32 -13.32 8.43 23.42
CA ARG A 32 -12.36 8.73 22.33
C ARG A 32 -11.30 7.64 22.01
N PRO A 33 -11.66 6.36 21.85
CA PRO A 33 -10.70 5.36 21.38
C PRO A 33 -10.61 5.29 19.84
N ASP A 34 -11.38 6.08 19.08
CA ASP A 34 -11.43 5.93 17.63
C ASP A 34 -10.08 6.16 16.94
N LEU A 35 -9.31 7.18 17.33
CA LEU A 35 -7.97 7.41 16.76
C LEU A 35 -6.99 6.25 17.02
N PRO A 36 -6.80 5.77 18.27
CA PRO A 36 -5.91 4.64 18.49
C PRO A 36 -6.44 3.34 17.85
N VAL A 37 -7.75 3.09 17.84
CA VAL A 37 -8.32 1.94 17.12
C VAL A 37 -8.09 2.06 15.61
N MET A 38 -8.29 3.24 15.02
CA MET A 38 -8.02 3.51 13.60
C MET A 38 -6.58 3.14 13.24
N VAL A 39 -5.61 3.62 14.01
CA VAL A 39 -4.19 3.34 13.77
C VAL A 39 -3.88 1.85 13.95
N SER A 40 -4.43 1.20 14.98
CA SER A 40 -4.27 -0.24 15.16
C SER A 40 -4.89 -1.06 14.03
N MET A 41 -6.03 -0.65 13.50
CA MET A 41 -6.70 -1.31 12.38
C MET A 41 -5.98 -1.08 11.04
N LEU A 42 -5.36 0.09 10.83
CA LEU A 42 -4.40 0.31 9.74
C LEU A 42 -3.26 -0.73 9.82
N GLY A 43 -2.59 -0.82 10.98
CA GLY A 43 -1.54 -1.81 11.20
C GLY A 43 -2.02 -3.23 10.97
N ALA A 44 -3.19 -3.60 11.49
CA ALA A 44 -3.77 -4.92 11.26
C ALA A 44 -4.03 -5.20 9.77
N GLY A 45 -4.44 -4.19 9.00
CA GLY A 45 -4.62 -4.28 7.55
C GLY A 45 -3.33 -4.66 6.83
N MET A 46 -2.21 -4.04 7.21
CA MET A 46 -0.88 -4.31 6.63
C MET A 46 -0.45 -5.77 6.80
N CYS A 47 -0.79 -6.40 7.93
CA CYS A 47 -0.52 -7.83 8.16
C CYS A 47 -1.29 -8.72 7.14
N ALA A 48 -2.55 -8.40 6.85
CA ALA A 48 -3.34 -9.16 5.87
C ALA A 48 -2.89 -8.86 4.42
N GLU A 49 -2.53 -7.61 4.13
CA GLU A 49 -1.94 -7.22 2.85
C GLU A 49 -0.68 -8.01 2.53
N ARG A 50 0.23 -8.17 3.50
CA ARG A 50 1.45 -9.00 3.34
C ARG A 50 1.14 -10.45 3.02
N GLN A 51 0.14 -11.02 3.68
CA GLN A 51 -0.27 -12.41 3.43
C GLN A 51 -0.87 -12.56 2.02
N ALA A 52 -1.59 -11.54 1.54
CA ALA A 52 -2.10 -11.51 0.17
C ALA A 52 -0.94 -11.45 -0.85
N GLN A 53 0.03 -10.56 -0.61
CA GLN A 53 1.22 -10.42 -1.46
C GLN A 53 2.03 -11.71 -1.55
N GLU A 54 2.28 -12.36 -0.41
CA GLU A 54 3.00 -13.64 -0.37
C GLU A 54 2.25 -14.74 -1.15
N ALA A 55 0.93 -14.81 -1.01
CA ALA A 55 0.10 -15.74 -1.79
C ALA A 55 0.14 -15.42 -3.30
N GLU A 56 0.16 -14.14 -3.70
CA GLU A 56 0.33 -13.74 -5.11
C GLU A 56 1.69 -14.23 -5.65
N LEU A 57 2.77 -14.14 -4.88
CA LEU A 57 4.08 -14.66 -5.29
C LEU A 57 4.06 -16.19 -5.48
N HIS A 58 3.39 -16.92 -4.59
CA HIS A 58 3.22 -18.37 -4.71
C HIS A 58 2.34 -18.75 -5.91
N TYR A 59 1.25 -18.01 -6.14
CA TYR A 59 0.41 -18.13 -7.32
C TYR A 59 1.24 -18.01 -8.60
N LEU A 60 2.03 -16.95 -8.74
CA LEU A 60 2.87 -16.71 -9.91
C LEU A 60 3.91 -17.81 -10.12
N ALA A 61 4.50 -18.32 -9.04
CA ALA A 61 5.46 -19.43 -9.10
C ALA A 61 4.80 -20.73 -9.56
N ALA A 62 3.60 -21.03 -9.08
CA ALA A 62 2.82 -22.20 -9.49
C ALA A 62 2.36 -22.12 -10.95
N VAL A 63 1.88 -20.94 -11.39
CA VAL A 63 1.52 -20.67 -12.80
C VAL A 63 2.72 -20.93 -13.71
N ARG A 64 3.91 -20.42 -13.35
CA ARG A 64 5.12 -20.64 -14.15
C ARG A 64 5.50 -22.11 -14.29
N LYS A 65 5.26 -22.92 -13.25
CA LYS A 65 5.54 -24.36 -13.23
C LYS A 65 4.43 -25.21 -13.86
N GLY A 66 3.36 -24.61 -14.38
CA GLY A 66 2.23 -25.32 -14.96
C GLY A 66 1.36 -26.06 -13.93
N LYS A 67 1.42 -25.68 -12.65
CA LYS A 67 0.69 -26.34 -11.57
C LYS A 67 -0.65 -25.65 -11.32
N GLY A 68 -1.64 -25.96 -12.15
CA GLY A 68 -2.94 -25.26 -12.14
C GLY A 68 -3.71 -25.34 -10.81
N GLU A 69 -3.74 -26.52 -10.18
CA GLU A 69 -4.43 -26.71 -8.90
C GLU A 69 -3.77 -25.91 -7.77
N GLU A 70 -2.43 -25.97 -7.68
CA GLU A 70 -1.64 -25.20 -6.70
C GLU A 70 -1.81 -23.69 -6.92
N ALA A 71 -1.80 -23.24 -8.18
CA ALA A 71 -2.06 -21.84 -8.51
C ALA A 71 -3.47 -21.41 -8.06
N THR A 72 -4.49 -22.22 -8.34
CA THR A 72 -5.88 -21.90 -7.96
C THR A 72 -6.03 -21.78 -6.45
N ASP A 73 -5.37 -22.64 -5.68
CA ASP A 73 -5.38 -22.57 -4.21
C ASP A 73 -4.70 -21.29 -3.70
N HIS A 74 -3.50 -20.97 -4.19
CA HIS A 74 -2.80 -19.73 -3.81
C HIS A 74 -3.59 -18.47 -4.17
N GLN A 75 -4.26 -18.46 -5.33
CA GLN A 75 -5.13 -17.35 -5.72
C GLN A 75 -6.32 -17.19 -4.76
N ALA A 76 -6.91 -18.29 -4.27
CA ALA A 76 -7.96 -18.22 -3.27
C ALA A 76 -7.44 -17.64 -1.93
N VAL A 77 -6.21 -17.99 -1.53
CA VAL A 77 -5.56 -17.42 -0.34
C VAL A 77 -5.29 -15.93 -0.51
N GLU A 78 -4.79 -15.51 -1.69
CA GLU A 78 -4.58 -14.10 -2.06
C GLU A 78 -5.88 -13.30 -1.92
N ILE A 79 -6.95 -13.73 -2.59
CA ILE A 79 -8.27 -13.05 -2.59
C ILE A 79 -8.83 -12.93 -1.17
N ARG A 80 -8.74 -14.01 -0.37
CA ARG A 80 -9.23 -14.01 1.03
C ARG A 80 -8.46 -13.02 1.90
N ASN A 81 -7.15 -12.94 1.73
CA ASN A 81 -6.31 -12.01 2.49
C ASN A 81 -6.51 -10.56 2.06
N HIS A 82 -6.71 -10.29 0.77
CA HIS A 82 -7.17 -8.99 0.32
C HIS A 82 -8.53 -8.62 0.93
N GLY A 83 -9.47 -9.56 1.02
CA GLY A 83 -10.76 -9.34 1.67
C GLY A 83 -10.62 -9.02 3.16
N LEU A 84 -9.70 -9.68 3.86
CA LEU A 84 -9.39 -9.38 5.25
C LEU A 84 -8.70 -8.01 5.41
N ALA A 85 -7.75 -7.67 4.55
CA ALA A 85 -7.10 -6.36 4.54
C ALA A 85 -8.13 -5.24 4.33
N ALA A 86 -9.01 -5.40 3.33
CA ALA A 86 -10.10 -4.47 3.04
C ALA A 86 -11.03 -4.26 4.23
N LYS A 87 -11.42 -5.33 4.94
CA LYS A 87 -12.24 -5.24 6.16
C LYS A 87 -11.54 -4.47 7.27
N ARG A 88 -10.24 -4.69 7.47
CA ARG A 88 -9.46 -4.03 8.52
C ARG A 88 -9.23 -2.55 8.22
N TYR A 89 -8.83 -2.23 6.99
CA TYR A 89 -8.74 -0.85 6.53
C TYR A 89 -10.11 -0.15 6.51
N GLY A 90 -11.18 -0.87 6.16
CA GLY A 90 -12.55 -0.37 6.23
C GLY A 90 -13.03 -0.09 7.66
N GLU A 91 -12.57 -0.86 8.64
CA GLU A 91 -12.82 -0.54 10.05
C GLU A 91 -12.06 0.73 10.46
N ALA A 92 -10.80 0.90 10.04
CA ALA A 92 -10.08 2.15 10.27
C ALA A 92 -10.81 3.35 9.64
N TYR A 93 -11.40 3.18 8.44
CA TYR A 93 -12.29 4.20 7.85
C TYR A 93 -13.52 4.50 8.71
N LYS A 94 -14.20 3.50 9.27
CA LYS A 94 -15.34 3.77 10.17
C LYS A 94 -14.91 4.59 11.38
N ARG A 95 -13.76 4.27 11.98
CA ARG A 95 -13.18 5.05 13.09
C ARG A 95 -12.83 6.47 12.70
N PHE A 96 -12.30 6.65 11.49
CA PHE A 96 -12.06 7.96 10.92
C PHE A 96 -13.36 8.79 10.83
N ILE A 97 -14.47 8.21 10.36
CA ILE A 97 -15.77 8.89 10.28
C ILE A 97 -16.37 9.15 11.67
N LEU A 98 -16.28 8.20 12.61
CA LEU A 98 -16.76 8.42 13.99
C LEU A 98 -16.03 9.57 14.68
N HIS A 99 -14.73 9.77 14.37
CA HIS A 99 -13.94 10.83 14.96
C HIS A 99 -14.09 12.19 14.28
N PHE A 100 -13.98 12.24 12.94
CA PHE A 100 -13.97 13.50 12.18
C PHE A 100 -15.34 13.90 11.60
N GLY A 101 -16.33 13.01 11.70
CA GLY A 101 -17.64 13.18 11.09
C GLY A 101 -17.68 12.81 9.61
N GLU A 102 -18.89 12.68 9.07
CA GLU A 102 -19.11 12.46 7.64
C GLU A 102 -18.67 13.66 6.81
N TRP A 103 -18.20 13.39 5.59
CA TRP A 103 -17.82 14.45 4.67
C TRP A 103 -19.03 15.26 4.22
N ASN A 104 -19.05 16.54 4.58
CA ASN A 104 -20.14 17.48 4.27
C ASN A 104 -19.80 18.49 3.18
N GLY A 105 -18.70 18.27 2.44
CA GLY A 105 -18.22 19.18 1.40
C GLY A 105 -17.37 20.36 1.90
N LYS A 106 -17.11 20.47 3.21
CA LYS A 106 -16.28 21.53 3.79
C LYS A 106 -15.08 20.94 4.52
N CYS A 107 -13.93 21.58 4.37
CA CYS A 107 -12.75 21.20 5.12
C CYS A 107 -12.95 21.45 6.63
N PRO A 108 -12.74 20.44 7.49
CA PRO A 108 -12.80 20.63 8.93
C PRO A 108 -11.63 21.53 9.39
N SER A 109 -11.81 22.20 10.52
CA SER A 109 -10.70 22.88 11.21
C SER A 109 -9.84 21.83 11.91
N LEU A 110 -8.64 21.57 11.39
CA LEU A 110 -7.75 20.53 11.89
C LEU A 110 -6.51 21.14 12.55
N SER A 111 -6.22 20.74 13.78
CA SER A 111 -4.89 20.96 14.36
C SER A 111 -3.82 20.21 13.55
N LYS A 112 -2.55 20.55 13.73
CA LYS A 112 -1.46 19.84 13.03
C LYS A 112 -1.42 18.35 13.37
N GLU A 113 -1.75 17.99 14.60
CA GLU A 113 -1.88 16.59 15.03
C GLU A 113 -3.08 15.93 14.35
N ASP A 114 -4.23 16.59 14.32
CA ASP A 114 -5.44 16.06 13.67
C ASP A 114 -5.24 15.85 12.17
N GLN A 115 -4.52 16.76 11.50
CA GLN A 115 -4.18 16.61 10.08
C GLN A 115 -3.41 15.31 9.78
N PHE A 116 -2.52 14.89 10.69
CA PHE A 116 -1.82 13.63 10.56
C PHE A 116 -2.78 12.43 10.65
N TYR A 117 -3.66 12.42 11.64
CA TYR A 117 -4.67 11.36 11.79
C TYR A 117 -5.69 11.38 10.64
N TYR A 118 -6.03 12.57 10.14
CA TYR A 118 -6.88 12.74 8.97
C TYR A 118 -6.24 12.10 7.74
N LEU A 119 -4.94 12.34 7.52
CA LEU A 119 -4.16 11.70 6.47
C LEU A 119 -4.15 10.17 6.58
N ILE A 120 -3.98 9.62 7.79
CA ILE A 120 -4.06 8.17 8.05
C ILE A 120 -5.44 7.61 7.71
N GLY A 121 -6.50 8.31 8.12
CA GLY A 121 -7.87 7.89 7.86
C GLY A 121 -8.17 7.83 6.35
N LEU A 122 -7.79 8.87 5.61
CA LEU A 122 -7.91 8.89 4.15
C LEU A 122 -7.05 7.81 3.46
N SER A 123 -5.84 7.57 3.97
CA SER A 123 -4.95 6.51 3.48
C SER A 123 -5.55 5.12 3.68
N SER A 124 -6.10 4.86 4.87
CA SER A 124 -6.80 3.61 5.20
C SER A 124 -8.04 3.43 4.31
N SER A 125 -8.76 4.52 4.06
CA SER A 125 -9.94 4.52 3.18
C SER A 125 -9.57 4.12 1.74
N LEU A 126 -8.47 4.67 1.21
CA LEU A 126 -7.97 4.28 -0.10
C LEU A 126 -7.54 2.81 -0.13
N LEU A 127 -6.79 2.35 0.88
CA LEU A 127 -6.34 0.96 0.96
C LEU A 127 -7.51 -0.02 1.07
N ALA A 128 -8.57 0.34 1.80
CA ALA A 128 -9.81 -0.44 1.85
C ALA A 128 -10.40 -0.65 0.45
N ILE A 129 -10.49 0.44 -0.33
CA ILE A 129 -10.99 0.40 -1.72
C ILE A 129 -10.13 -0.49 -2.61
N LEU A 130 -8.80 -0.32 -2.56
CA LEU A 130 -7.87 -1.08 -3.43
C LEU A 130 -7.94 -2.58 -3.13
N HIS A 131 -7.94 -2.94 -1.85
CA HIS A 131 -8.00 -4.33 -1.43
C HIS A 131 -9.37 -4.97 -1.63
N ASP A 132 -10.47 -4.23 -1.49
CA ASP A 132 -11.79 -4.79 -1.78
C ASP A 132 -11.94 -5.13 -3.26
N ARG A 133 -11.40 -4.27 -4.15
CA ARG A 133 -11.34 -4.59 -5.58
C ARG A 133 -10.50 -5.83 -5.87
N ALA A 134 -9.32 -5.94 -5.27
CA ALA A 134 -8.48 -7.14 -5.41
C ALA A 134 -9.16 -8.40 -4.84
N ALA A 135 -10.03 -8.23 -3.84
CA ALA A 135 -10.84 -9.28 -3.24
C ALA A 135 -12.21 -9.49 -3.92
N GLN A 136 -12.43 -8.92 -5.11
CA GLN A 136 -13.67 -9.07 -5.88
C GLN A 136 -14.93 -8.55 -5.15
N GLY A 137 -14.78 -7.54 -4.28
CA GLY A 137 -15.89 -6.86 -3.59
C GLY A 137 -16.39 -7.55 -2.32
N VAL A 138 -15.69 -8.57 -1.82
CA VAL A 138 -16.16 -9.39 -0.68
C VAL A 138 -16.23 -8.62 0.65
N ALA A 139 -15.50 -7.52 0.80
CA ALA A 139 -15.57 -6.67 1.98
C ALA A 139 -16.70 -5.62 1.90
N ASN A 140 -17.32 -5.46 0.73
CA ASN A 140 -18.44 -4.55 0.48
C ASN A 140 -18.12 -3.11 0.93
N VAL A 141 -16.96 -2.61 0.50
CA VAL A 141 -16.51 -1.26 0.83
C VAL A 141 -17.46 -0.23 0.19
N PRO A 142 -17.98 0.73 0.97
CA PRO A 142 -18.93 1.72 0.47
C PRO A 142 -18.43 2.47 -0.78
N THR A 143 -19.33 2.67 -1.74
CA THR A 143 -19.02 3.21 -3.07
C THR A 143 -18.79 4.72 -3.10
N ASP A 144 -19.12 5.41 -2.03
CA ASP A 144 -18.95 6.86 -1.83
C ASP A 144 -17.53 7.24 -1.34
N ILE A 145 -16.81 6.30 -0.72
CA ILE A 145 -15.46 6.51 -0.17
C ILE A 145 -14.49 7.13 -1.20
N PRO A 146 -14.46 6.71 -2.48
CA PRO A 146 -13.56 7.34 -3.45
C PRO A 146 -13.78 8.85 -3.61
N SER A 147 -15.03 9.31 -3.66
CA SER A 147 -15.38 10.73 -3.78
C SER A 147 -14.98 11.48 -2.51
N LEU A 148 -15.22 10.86 -1.35
CA LEU A 148 -14.76 11.39 -0.07
C LEU A 148 -13.24 11.57 -0.06
N VAL A 149 -12.48 10.52 -0.40
CA VAL A 149 -11.00 10.57 -0.38
C VAL A 149 -10.47 11.65 -1.32
N SER A 150 -11.01 11.74 -2.54
CA SER A 150 -10.58 12.75 -3.52
C SER A 150 -10.86 14.19 -3.07
N ASN A 151 -11.97 14.44 -2.39
CA ASN A 151 -12.34 15.79 -1.96
C ASN A 151 -11.73 16.18 -0.62
N ALA A 152 -11.75 15.27 0.35
CA ALA A 152 -11.22 15.49 1.69
C ALA A 152 -9.70 15.62 1.71
N SER A 153 -8.97 14.91 0.83
CA SER A 153 -7.51 15.05 0.72
C SER A 153 -7.07 16.49 0.40
N LYS A 154 -7.89 17.26 -0.33
CA LYS A 154 -7.62 18.68 -0.66
C LYS A 154 -7.59 19.60 0.56
N CYS A 155 -8.08 19.13 1.70
CA CYS A 155 -8.03 19.88 2.97
C CYS A 155 -6.65 19.85 3.62
N LEU A 156 -5.72 19.03 3.11
CA LEU A 156 -4.37 18.89 3.63
C LEU A 156 -3.37 19.56 2.67
N ASN A 157 -2.39 20.28 3.23
CA ASN A 157 -1.32 20.86 2.44
C ASN A 157 -0.36 19.75 1.97
N PRO A 158 -0.16 19.56 0.65
CA PRO A 158 0.70 18.50 0.15
C PRO A 158 2.19 18.69 0.48
N ASP A 159 2.69 19.93 0.60
CA ASP A 159 4.08 20.17 0.96
C ASP A 159 4.35 19.82 2.44
N GLU A 160 3.34 19.98 3.30
CA GLU A 160 3.41 19.59 4.71
C GLU A 160 3.25 18.08 4.90
N TRP A 161 2.40 17.46 4.09
CA TRP A 161 2.07 16.03 4.16
C TRP A 161 2.67 15.23 2.99
N TRP A 162 3.91 15.56 2.64
CA TRP A 162 4.85 14.75 1.84
C TRP A 162 4.31 14.29 0.48
N GLY A 163 3.46 15.11 -0.14
CA GLY A 163 2.79 14.83 -1.41
C GLY A 163 1.63 13.84 -1.32
N VAL A 164 1.37 13.25 -0.15
CA VAL A 164 0.38 12.17 0.02
C VAL A 164 -1.03 12.60 -0.41
N PRO A 165 -1.53 13.82 -0.08
CA PRO A 165 -2.82 14.28 -0.59
C PRO A 165 -2.96 14.23 -2.11
N ILE A 166 -1.90 14.57 -2.84
CA ILE A 166 -1.86 14.51 -4.31
C ILE A 166 -1.87 13.06 -4.79
N ALA A 167 -1.11 12.18 -4.13
CA ALA A 167 -1.09 10.75 -4.46
C ALA A 167 -2.48 10.13 -4.29
N LEU A 168 -3.16 10.41 -3.17
CA LEU A 168 -4.53 9.91 -2.92
C LEU A 168 -5.47 10.34 -4.04
N GLU A 169 -5.47 11.63 -4.41
CA GLU A 169 -6.31 12.14 -5.50
C GLU A 169 -6.01 11.44 -6.84
N ALA A 170 -4.74 11.31 -7.20
CA ALA A 170 -4.32 10.68 -8.45
C ALA A 170 -4.74 9.20 -8.53
N ILE A 171 -4.68 8.46 -7.43
CA ILE A 171 -5.12 7.06 -7.38
C ILE A 171 -6.63 6.96 -7.55
N ILE A 172 -7.41 7.89 -6.99
CA ILE A 172 -8.86 7.92 -7.23
C ILE A 172 -9.15 8.18 -8.72
N TRP A 173 -8.44 9.10 -9.36
CA TRP A 173 -8.57 9.34 -10.81
C TRP A 173 -8.24 8.10 -11.65
N LEU A 174 -7.22 7.34 -11.25
CA LEU A 174 -6.92 6.05 -11.88
C LEU A 174 -8.01 5.01 -11.58
N SER A 175 -8.54 4.99 -10.36
CA SER A 175 -9.48 3.95 -9.94
C SER A 175 -10.88 4.10 -10.54
N ILE A 176 -11.29 5.32 -10.93
CA ILE A 176 -12.63 5.60 -11.45
C ILE A 176 -12.55 6.04 -12.92
N PRO A 177 -13.16 5.28 -13.85
CA PRO A 177 -13.27 5.69 -15.24
C PRO A 177 -13.89 7.09 -15.38
N GLY A 178 -13.20 7.98 -16.10
CA GLY A 178 -13.66 9.35 -16.34
C GLY A 178 -13.47 10.35 -15.18
N ALA A 179 -12.88 9.94 -14.05
CA ALA A 179 -12.65 10.85 -12.92
C ALA A 179 -11.47 11.81 -13.10
N THR A 180 -10.55 11.52 -14.03
CA THR A 180 -9.43 12.40 -14.35
C THR A 180 -9.93 13.74 -14.91
N PRO A 181 -9.59 14.89 -14.31
CA PRO A 181 -9.96 16.19 -14.85
C PRO A 181 -9.33 16.48 -16.20
N ALA A 182 -10.00 17.27 -17.03
CA ALA A 182 -9.49 17.65 -18.35
C ALA A 182 -8.09 18.29 -18.26
N GLY A 183 -7.19 17.84 -19.14
CA GLY A 183 -5.80 18.32 -19.19
C GLY A 183 -4.89 17.85 -18.05
N LYS A 184 -5.34 16.91 -17.20
CA LYS A 184 -4.52 16.30 -16.14
C LYS A 184 -4.08 14.90 -16.53
N ASP A 185 -2.88 14.53 -16.07
CA ASP A 185 -2.33 13.19 -16.17
C ASP A 185 -2.13 12.64 -14.74
N PRO A 186 -2.84 11.56 -14.35
CA PRO A 186 -2.70 10.98 -13.02
C PRO A 186 -1.29 10.45 -12.74
N PHE A 187 -0.56 9.96 -13.75
CA PHE A 187 0.81 9.46 -13.54
C PHE A 187 1.79 10.60 -13.28
N GLN A 188 1.67 11.72 -13.99
CA GLN A 188 2.46 12.92 -13.68
C GLN A 188 2.13 13.49 -12.29
N GLN A 189 0.87 13.39 -11.84
CA GLN A 189 0.51 13.77 -10.47
C GLN A 189 1.13 12.85 -9.42
N LEU A 190 1.18 11.54 -9.67
CA LEU A 190 1.89 10.60 -8.80
C LEU A 190 3.39 10.92 -8.75
N ASP A 191 4.03 11.16 -9.89
CA ASP A 191 5.45 11.53 -9.96
C ASP A 191 5.72 12.82 -9.17
N ARG A 192 4.82 13.80 -9.26
CA ARG A 192 4.89 15.03 -8.45
C ARG A 192 4.76 14.74 -6.96
N ALA A 193 3.79 13.92 -6.55
CA ALA A 193 3.61 13.54 -5.15
C ALA A 193 4.86 12.86 -4.57
N VAL A 194 5.47 11.96 -5.35
CA VAL A 194 6.71 11.27 -4.98
C VAL A 194 7.87 12.25 -4.86
N ALA A 195 8.03 13.21 -5.78
CA ALA A 195 9.09 14.21 -5.68
C ALA A 195 8.99 15.07 -4.41
N ILE A 196 7.78 15.40 -3.97
CA ILE A 196 7.54 16.11 -2.70
C ILE A 196 7.91 15.21 -1.50
N GLY A 197 7.48 13.94 -1.53
CA GLY A 197 7.79 12.96 -0.48
C GLY A 197 9.28 12.68 -0.35
N ASP A 198 9.98 12.44 -1.46
CA ASP A 198 11.43 12.21 -1.51
C ASP A 198 12.19 13.41 -0.93
N LYS A 199 11.77 14.65 -1.26
CA LYS A 199 12.39 15.86 -0.69
C LYS A 199 12.20 15.95 0.84
N ALA A 200 11.09 15.43 1.36
CA ALA A 200 10.81 15.38 2.79
C ALA A 200 11.44 14.16 3.51
N GLY A 201 12.04 13.23 2.75
CA GLY A 201 12.54 11.94 3.26
C GLY A 201 11.42 11.02 3.75
N VAL A 202 10.23 11.10 3.15
CA VAL A 202 9.06 10.28 3.55
C VAL A 202 8.46 9.59 2.33
N SER A 203 8.52 8.25 2.32
CA SER A 203 8.22 7.43 1.15
C SER A 203 6.76 6.96 1.04
N LEU A 204 5.81 7.54 1.78
CA LEU A 204 4.39 7.13 1.69
C LEU A 204 3.77 7.44 0.31
N SER A 205 4.11 8.58 -0.31
CA SER A 205 3.67 8.88 -1.68
C SER A 205 4.23 7.87 -2.69
N ARG A 206 5.43 7.34 -2.43
CA ARG A 206 6.08 6.32 -3.25
C ARG A 206 5.43 4.95 -3.09
N ALA A 207 5.07 4.55 -1.86
CA ALA A 207 4.24 3.37 -1.61
C ALA A 207 2.95 3.41 -2.45
N PHE A 208 2.25 4.55 -2.41
CA PHE A 208 1.03 4.76 -3.19
C PHE A 208 1.27 4.73 -4.71
N GLN A 209 2.35 5.36 -5.21
CA GLN A 209 2.72 5.25 -6.62
C GLN A 209 2.93 3.78 -7.04
N ILE A 210 3.65 2.98 -6.25
CA ILE A 210 3.92 1.58 -6.56
C ILE A 210 2.61 0.77 -6.64
N GLN A 211 1.72 0.93 -5.65
CA GLN A 211 0.40 0.27 -5.67
C GLN A 211 -0.44 0.68 -6.89
N ALA A 212 -0.43 1.97 -7.24
CA ALA A 212 -1.16 2.47 -8.40
C ALA A 212 -0.64 1.90 -9.71
N LEU A 213 0.69 1.84 -9.88
CA LEU A 213 1.33 1.27 -11.07
C LEU A 213 1.10 -0.24 -11.17
N ALA A 214 1.15 -0.96 -10.04
CA ALA A 214 0.86 -2.38 -9.95
C ALA A 214 -0.56 -2.70 -10.41
N GLY A 215 -1.56 -1.95 -9.93
CA GLY A 215 -2.95 -2.10 -10.35
C GLY A 215 -3.22 -1.82 -11.83
N ARG A 216 -2.27 -1.19 -12.55
CA ARG A 216 -2.32 -0.96 -14.00
C ARG A 216 -1.50 -1.95 -14.83
N GLY A 217 -0.72 -2.82 -14.19
CA GLY A 217 0.18 -3.74 -14.89
C GLY A 217 1.27 -3.03 -15.70
N ASN A 218 1.62 -1.78 -15.38
CA ASN A 218 2.65 -1.03 -16.10
C ASN A 218 4.05 -1.43 -15.64
N GLN A 219 4.51 -2.59 -16.10
CA GLN A 219 5.76 -3.22 -15.63
C GLN A 219 6.98 -2.31 -15.79
N GLU A 220 7.11 -1.56 -16.87
CA GLU A 220 8.27 -0.68 -17.09
C GLU A 220 8.26 0.52 -16.11
N ALA A 221 7.08 1.10 -15.84
CA ALA A 221 6.96 2.14 -14.83
C ALA A 221 7.27 1.61 -13.42
N ILE A 222 6.84 0.38 -13.10
CA ILE A 222 7.18 -0.29 -11.83
C ILE A 222 8.70 -0.49 -11.72
N LYS A 223 9.35 -1.04 -12.77
CA LYS A 223 10.82 -1.20 -12.80
C LYS A 223 11.54 0.12 -12.57
N LYS A 224 11.07 1.21 -13.19
CA LYS A 224 11.60 2.56 -13.00
C LYS A 224 11.42 3.03 -11.54
N ALA A 225 10.20 2.97 -11.01
CA ALA A 225 9.89 3.41 -9.65
C ALA A 225 10.70 2.65 -8.58
N VAL A 226 10.85 1.34 -8.72
CA VAL A 226 11.66 0.51 -7.81
C VAL A 226 13.15 0.84 -7.92
N LYS A 227 13.69 1.10 -9.12
CA LYS A 227 15.08 1.56 -9.30
C LYS A 227 15.34 2.90 -8.63
N GLU A 228 14.40 3.84 -8.77
CA GLU A 228 14.49 5.15 -8.13
C GLU A 228 14.42 5.03 -6.61
N HIS A 229 13.54 4.17 -6.11
CA HIS A 229 13.46 3.89 -4.69
C HIS A 229 14.74 3.26 -4.13
N ALA A 230 15.30 2.28 -4.83
CA ALA A 230 16.56 1.65 -4.44
C ALA A 230 17.70 2.67 -4.29
N LYS A 231 17.80 3.63 -5.22
CA LYS A 231 18.77 4.74 -5.13
C LYS A 231 18.53 5.65 -3.93
N ALA A 232 17.28 5.86 -3.52
CA ALA A 232 16.97 6.66 -2.33
C ALA A 232 17.39 5.93 -1.04
N LEU A 233 17.11 4.62 -0.97
CA LEU A 233 17.53 3.74 0.12
C LEU A 233 19.05 3.69 0.28
N GLU A 234 19.79 3.54 -0.83
CA GLU A 234 21.27 3.54 -0.83
C GLU A 234 21.87 4.85 -0.30
N LYS A 235 21.20 5.98 -0.54
CA LYS A 235 21.63 7.30 -0.03
C LYS A 235 21.25 7.54 1.43
N GLY A 236 20.45 6.65 2.04
CA GLY A 236 19.96 6.81 3.41
C GLY A 236 19.05 8.04 3.59
N GLN A 237 18.34 8.48 2.55
CA GLN A 237 17.51 9.70 2.55
C GLN A 237 16.14 9.47 3.20
N SER A 238 16.09 8.87 4.37
CA SER A 238 14.84 8.59 5.09
C SER A 238 14.76 9.38 6.40
N ASN A 239 13.59 9.95 6.67
CA ASN A 239 13.34 10.74 7.87
C ASN A 239 13.19 9.82 9.09
N PRO A 240 14.02 9.96 10.15
CA PRO A 240 13.98 9.10 11.33
C PRO A 240 12.62 9.04 12.04
N ASN A 241 11.79 10.09 11.90
CA ASN A 241 10.47 10.15 12.54
C ASN A 241 9.39 9.33 11.82
N TYR A 242 9.69 8.83 10.61
CA TYR A 242 8.73 8.17 9.71
C TYR A 242 9.29 6.90 9.05
N GLN A 243 10.25 6.23 9.70
CA GLN A 243 10.87 5.00 9.20
C GLN A 243 9.87 3.89 8.84
N LEU A 244 8.72 3.82 9.52
CA LEU A 244 7.70 2.84 9.21
C LEU A 244 7.14 3.00 7.79
N LEU A 245 7.00 4.25 7.34
CA LEU A 245 6.50 4.56 6.01
C LEU A 245 7.52 4.22 4.92
N GLU A 246 8.81 4.35 5.25
CA GLU A 246 9.91 3.86 4.41
C GLU A 246 9.85 2.33 4.27
N SER A 247 9.77 1.61 5.39
CA SER A 247 9.68 0.16 5.39
C SER A 247 8.45 -0.33 4.61
N TYR A 248 7.31 0.37 4.71
CA TYR A 248 6.11 0.03 3.94
C TYR A 248 6.32 0.21 2.43
N ALA A 249 6.94 1.32 2.01
CA ALA A 249 7.29 1.53 0.62
C ALA A 249 8.31 0.47 0.12
N GLU A 250 9.26 0.06 0.97
CA GLU A 250 10.27 -0.94 0.63
C GLU A 250 9.62 -2.31 0.44
N GLN A 251 8.70 -2.70 1.31
CA GLN A 251 7.91 -3.93 1.18
C GLN A 251 7.16 -3.97 -0.16
N LEU A 252 6.46 -2.89 -0.51
CA LEU A 252 5.72 -2.83 -1.78
C LEU A 252 6.66 -2.91 -2.98
N SER A 253 7.81 -2.24 -2.91
CA SER A 253 8.84 -2.31 -3.94
C SER A 253 9.41 -3.71 -4.09
N ARG A 254 9.65 -4.40 -2.97
CA ARG A 254 10.11 -5.78 -2.93
C ARG A 254 9.11 -6.72 -3.57
N HIS A 255 7.85 -6.62 -3.18
CA HIS A 255 6.77 -7.44 -3.73
C HIS A 255 6.70 -7.32 -5.25
N GLU A 256 6.65 -6.10 -5.78
CA GLU A 256 6.59 -5.88 -7.22
C GLU A 256 7.87 -6.30 -7.95
N SER A 257 9.04 -6.16 -7.31
CA SER A 257 10.29 -6.70 -7.81
C SER A 257 10.26 -8.23 -7.90
N ASP A 258 9.82 -8.90 -6.85
CA ASP A 258 9.76 -10.36 -6.77
C ASP A 258 8.75 -10.94 -7.77
N LYS A 259 7.63 -10.25 -8.02
CA LYS A 259 6.69 -10.61 -9.10
C LYS A 259 7.38 -10.69 -10.45
N ILE A 260 8.23 -9.71 -10.77
CA ILE A 260 8.98 -9.68 -12.03
C ILE A 260 9.99 -10.83 -12.08
N TRP A 261 10.76 -11.03 -11.01
CA TRP A 261 11.75 -12.11 -10.92
C TRP A 261 11.12 -13.50 -11.01
N ILE A 262 10.00 -13.75 -10.33
CA ILE A 262 9.30 -15.03 -10.40
C ILE A 262 8.74 -15.24 -11.81
N LYS A 263 8.12 -14.23 -12.41
CA LYS A 263 7.58 -14.34 -13.79
C LYS A 263 8.67 -14.63 -14.80
N GLU A 264 9.84 -14.00 -14.70
CA GLU A 264 10.91 -14.10 -15.70
C GLU A 264 11.87 -15.28 -15.43
N LYS A 265 12.28 -15.50 -14.17
CA LYS A 265 13.30 -16.48 -13.74
C LYS A 265 12.77 -17.61 -12.86
N GLY A 266 11.66 -17.42 -12.13
CA GLY A 266 11.02 -18.49 -11.33
C GLY A 266 11.44 -18.56 -9.86
N HIS A 267 12.19 -17.57 -9.40
CA HIS A 267 12.56 -17.37 -8.00
C HIS A 267 12.45 -15.88 -7.65
N ARG A 268 12.54 -15.52 -6.37
CA ARG A 268 12.53 -14.12 -5.91
C ARG A 268 13.81 -13.38 -6.32
N GLY A 269 13.74 -12.05 -6.30
CA GLY A 269 14.89 -11.20 -6.60
C GLY A 269 15.94 -11.19 -5.49
N PRO A 270 17.10 -10.58 -5.75
CA PRO A 270 18.15 -10.41 -4.74
C PRO A 270 17.70 -9.47 -3.62
N LEU A 271 18.40 -9.53 -2.48
CA LEU A 271 18.12 -8.68 -1.32
C LEU A 271 18.30 -7.18 -1.63
N LEU A 272 19.23 -6.78 -2.49
CA LEU A 272 19.34 -5.38 -2.91
C LEU A 272 18.33 -5.08 -4.02
N LEU A 273 17.48 -4.08 -3.81
CA LEU A 273 16.50 -3.61 -4.81
C LEU A 273 17.21 -2.93 -6.01
N GLY A 274 16.45 -2.76 -7.10
CA GLY A 274 16.89 -1.97 -8.26
C GLY A 274 17.52 -2.77 -9.40
N SER A 275 17.82 -4.05 -9.18
CA SER A 275 18.21 -4.98 -10.25
C SER A 275 17.01 -5.80 -10.75
N PHE A 276 16.99 -6.04 -12.05
CA PHE A 276 15.96 -6.85 -12.71
C PHE A 276 16.62 -7.83 -13.69
N PRO A 277 15.97 -8.96 -13.99
CA PRO A 277 16.52 -9.91 -14.94
C PRO A 277 16.79 -9.26 -16.31
N GLN A 278 17.91 -9.62 -16.93
CA GLN A 278 18.28 -9.20 -18.28
C GLN A 278 18.06 -10.38 -19.26
N GLY A 279 17.50 -10.11 -20.45
CA GLY A 279 17.41 -11.07 -21.57
C GLY A 279 16.23 -12.05 -21.55
N LYS A 280 15.82 -12.53 -22.74
CA LYS A 280 14.82 -13.60 -22.91
C LYS A 280 15.38 -14.93 -22.40
N ARG A 281 14.49 -15.73 -21.78
CA ARG A 281 14.66 -17.13 -21.33
C ARG A 281 15.75 -17.87 -22.13
N ASP A 282 16.88 -18.17 -21.50
CA ASP A 282 17.83 -19.14 -22.03
C ASP A 282 17.60 -20.46 -21.31
N THR A 283 16.85 -21.36 -21.95
CA THR A 283 16.47 -22.67 -21.39
C THR A 283 17.64 -23.64 -21.26
N LYS A 284 18.86 -23.22 -21.63
CA LYS A 284 20.08 -24.05 -21.54
C LYS A 284 20.74 -24.06 -20.17
N GLU A 285 20.55 -23.02 -19.35
CA GLU A 285 21.15 -22.95 -18.00
C GLU A 285 20.52 -23.96 -17.01
N ASP A 286 19.22 -24.24 -17.16
CA ASP A 286 18.52 -25.21 -16.29
C ASP A 286 18.96 -26.67 -16.55
N ASP A 287 19.40 -27.00 -17.78
CA ASP A 287 19.91 -28.33 -18.13
C ASP A 287 21.34 -28.59 -17.62
N ASP A 288 22.13 -27.54 -17.36
CA ASP A 288 23.50 -27.68 -16.87
C ASP A 288 23.58 -27.82 -15.33
N LEU A 289 22.61 -27.28 -14.58
CA LEU A 289 22.54 -27.45 -13.12
C LEU A 289 22.20 -28.89 -12.68
N LEU A 290 21.63 -29.70 -13.57
CA LEU A 290 21.30 -31.12 -13.32
C LEU A 290 22.42 -32.09 -13.72
N LYS A 291 23.50 -31.62 -14.34
CA LYS A 291 24.65 -32.47 -14.72
C LYS A 291 25.69 -32.64 -13.62
N GLY A 292 25.50 -31.96 -12.48
CA GLY A 292 26.39 -32.00 -11.32
C GLY A 292 25.83 -32.71 -10.08
N LEU A 293 24.67 -33.38 -10.19
CA LEU A 293 24.06 -34.22 -9.15
C LEU A 293 24.14 -35.69 -9.51
#